data_AF-A0A2D6AKL3-F1
#
_entry.id   AF-A0A2D6AKL3-F1
#
_cell.length_a   1.000
_cell.length_b   1.000
_cell.length_c   1.000
_cell.angle_alpha   90.00
_cell.angle_beta   90.00
_cell.angle_gamma   90.00
#
_symmetry.space_group_name_H-M   'P 1'
#
loop_
_entity.id
_entity.type
_entity.pdbx_description
1 polymer ?
#
loop_
_entity_poly.entity_id
_entity_poly.type
_entity_poly.pdbx_seq_one_letter_code
_entity_poly.pdbx_strand_id
1 'polypeptide(L)'
;MMRCSVIGFFGGLLLLFGCSEKSNPNYTPNIKEWNDVLTKVIMEDVFTPPVSARIYAYSNLAAFEILRQEQDSIGSFAKVIKGFPSIVSPSDPIDFKISSLVAYCTVSEFLVLDKARMNISEHHKMTDYFEGEVEKLIEEGFDQDIINSSINYGQEVAKEIIKWTKSDHYKQRSYPIFKVVDTLGGWKPTPPSFLPAVEPNWNTVRTFFIDSADQFNISKYNTPFDIDPNSTFYKEAYAVYNSVKQVDSNRVAIAKYWDCNPNVVIGYSGNIKLWSQKISPGGHWISIASQACEQYNLSLTATSFIVSSVAMSLHDAFVSCWDMKYKTNLIRPETYIRQYIDPEWVPILETPAFPEHTSGHSVVSTAAATILTSLIGDNMEFTDATEEFFGMPSKTFPSFYAASEEAAISRFYGGIHYLPAAEKGKSQGKELGNYVTKKISLLY
;
A
#
# COMPACT_ATOMS: atom_id res chain seq x y z
N MET A 1 38.39 -10.11 85.72
CA MET A 1 38.01 -11.06 84.66
C MET A 1 36.53 -10.90 84.37
N MET A 2 36.18 -10.71 83.09
CA MET A 2 34.85 -10.90 82.44
C MET A 2 33.61 -10.31 83.14
N ARG A 3 33.03 -9.22 82.60
CA ARG A 3 31.85 -9.19 81.67
C ARG A 3 30.55 -9.63 82.36
N CYS A 4 29.42 -8.91 82.38
CA CYS A 4 28.75 -8.20 81.29
C CYS A 4 27.71 -7.18 81.84
N SER A 5 27.44 -6.16 81.00
CA SER A 5 26.44 -5.11 81.15
C SER A 5 25.02 -5.55 80.71
N VAL A 6 23.98 -4.92 81.28
CA VAL A 6 22.66 -4.76 80.64
C VAL A 6 22.21 -3.31 80.86
N ILE A 7 22.17 -2.52 79.79
CA ILE A 7 21.45 -1.24 79.72
C ILE A 7 20.57 -1.35 78.48
N GLY A 8 19.25 -1.21 78.68
CA GLY A 8 18.28 -1.13 77.59
C GLY A 8 18.28 0.25 76.95
N PHE A 9 17.88 0.33 75.68
CA PHE A 9 17.36 1.55 75.10
C PHE A 9 16.37 1.27 73.96
N PHE A 10 15.32 2.08 73.97
CA PHE A 10 14.18 2.15 73.06
C PHE A 10 14.55 2.84 71.74
N GLY A 11 13.84 2.48 70.65
CA GLY A 11 13.35 3.46 69.68
C GLY A 11 14.07 3.53 68.32
N GLY A 12 13.28 3.41 67.25
CA GLY A 12 13.62 3.95 65.93
C GLY A 12 13.40 2.99 64.76
N LEU A 13 12.15 2.72 64.40
CA LEU A 13 11.80 2.09 63.12
C LEU A 13 11.98 3.13 62.00
N LEU A 14 13.09 3.04 61.26
CA LEU A 14 13.32 3.82 60.04
C LEU A 14 12.59 3.14 58.88
N LEU A 15 11.41 3.67 58.51
CA LEU A 15 10.76 3.39 57.24
C LEU A 15 11.54 4.11 56.14
N LEU A 16 12.37 3.36 55.41
CA LEU A 16 12.96 3.79 54.15
C LEU A 16 11.85 3.84 53.11
N PHE A 17 11.36 5.04 52.79
CA PHE A 17 10.62 5.28 51.55
C PHE A 17 11.60 5.16 50.38
N GLY A 18 11.75 3.95 49.85
CA GLY A 18 12.28 3.76 48.51
C GLY A 18 11.26 4.31 47.52
N CYS A 19 11.53 5.47 46.92
CA CYS A 19 10.93 5.82 45.63
C CYS A 19 11.43 4.78 44.63
N SER A 20 10.63 3.75 44.36
CA SER A 20 10.80 3.01 43.11
C SER A 20 10.45 4.01 41.99
N GLU A 21 11.44 4.41 41.19
CA GLU A 21 11.14 4.83 39.83
C GLU A 21 10.31 3.70 39.23
N LYS A 22 9.00 3.93 39.07
CA LYS A 22 8.18 3.03 38.28
C LYS A 22 8.79 3.11 36.88
N SER A 23 9.50 2.07 36.47
CA SER A 23 9.90 1.92 35.08
C SER A 23 8.61 1.98 34.28
N ASN A 24 8.39 3.05 33.51
CA ASN A 24 7.25 3.11 32.61
C ASN A 24 7.30 1.85 31.74
N PRO A 25 6.18 1.14 31.55
CA PRO A 25 6.14 0.05 30.60
C PRO A 25 6.59 0.58 29.22
N ASN A 26 7.27 -0.22 28.43
CA ASN A 26 7.76 0.22 27.13
C ASN A 26 6.73 -0.13 26.05
N TYR A 27 5.92 0.83 25.63
CA TYR A 27 5.02 0.64 24.49
C TYR A 27 5.87 0.47 23.23
N THR A 28 5.60 -0.57 22.45
CA THR A 28 6.26 -0.78 21.16
C THR A 28 5.18 -1.09 20.12
N PRO A 29 4.82 -0.11 19.29
CA PRO A 29 3.79 -0.32 18.29
C PRO A 29 4.23 -1.29 17.20
N ASN A 30 3.26 -1.99 16.61
CA ASN A 30 3.49 -2.86 15.47
C ASN A 30 2.93 -2.23 14.18
N ILE A 31 3.83 -1.70 13.34
CA ILE A 31 3.47 -1.09 12.04
C ILE A 31 2.82 -2.10 11.08
N LYS A 32 3.18 -3.39 11.15
CA LYS A 32 2.51 -4.43 10.37
C LYS A 32 1.05 -4.53 10.80
N GLU A 33 0.79 -4.61 12.11
CA GLU A 33 -0.57 -4.70 12.64
C GLU A 33 -1.42 -3.49 12.24
N TRP A 34 -0.86 -2.28 12.30
CA TRP A 34 -1.52 -1.05 11.85
C TRP A 34 -1.94 -1.12 10.38
N ASN A 35 -1.07 -1.65 9.52
CA ASN A 35 -1.36 -1.81 8.10
C ASN A 35 -2.30 -2.99 7.84
N ASP A 36 -2.28 -4.06 8.65
CA ASP A 36 -3.22 -5.18 8.56
C ASP A 36 -4.66 -4.74 8.89
N VAL A 37 -4.84 -3.92 9.94
CA VAL A 37 -6.13 -3.33 10.29
C VAL A 37 -6.63 -2.43 9.16
N LEU A 38 -5.79 -1.50 8.69
CA LEU A 38 -6.15 -0.61 7.58
C LEU A 38 -6.47 -1.38 6.29
N THR A 39 -5.75 -2.45 6.00
CA THR A 39 -5.99 -3.31 4.84
C THR A 39 -7.37 -3.95 4.89
N LYS A 40 -7.80 -4.44 6.06
CA LYS A 40 -9.16 -4.99 6.24
C LYS A 40 -10.23 -3.94 5.96
N VAL A 41 -10.06 -2.71 6.45
CA VAL A 41 -10.98 -1.60 6.17
C VAL A 41 -11.04 -1.31 4.66
N ILE A 42 -9.87 -1.18 4.03
CA ILE A 42 -9.76 -0.89 2.59
C ILE A 42 -10.47 -1.95 1.73
N MET A 43 -10.36 -3.21 2.13
CA MET A 43 -10.99 -4.34 1.44
C MET A 43 -12.51 -4.36 1.60
N GLU A 44 -13.00 -4.17 2.83
CA GLU A 44 -14.44 -4.17 3.12
C GLU A 44 -15.17 -3.02 2.40
N ASP A 45 -14.53 -1.86 2.29
CA ASP A 45 -15.06 -0.70 1.56
C ASP A 45 -14.80 -0.76 0.04
N VAL A 46 -14.15 -1.82 -0.44
CA VAL A 46 -13.90 -2.12 -1.85
C VAL A 46 -13.22 -0.95 -2.58
N PHE A 47 -12.22 -0.35 -1.95
CA PHE A 47 -11.44 0.71 -2.58
C PHE A 47 -10.66 0.19 -3.79
N THR A 48 -10.56 1.03 -4.82
CA THR A 48 -9.83 0.69 -6.04
C THR A 48 -8.32 0.72 -5.79
N PRO A 49 -7.50 -0.07 -6.53
CA PRO A 49 -6.07 -0.16 -6.27
C PRO A 49 -5.31 1.19 -6.15
N PRO A 50 -5.55 2.20 -7.02
CA PRO A 50 -4.89 3.49 -6.88
C PRO A 50 -5.31 4.24 -5.60
N VAL A 51 -6.59 4.16 -5.24
CA VAL A 51 -7.11 4.81 -4.04
C VAL A 51 -6.54 4.15 -2.78
N SER A 52 -6.44 2.83 -2.74
CA SER A 52 -5.78 2.11 -1.63
C SER A 52 -4.35 2.59 -1.43
N ALA A 53 -3.56 2.73 -2.50
CA ALA A 53 -2.18 3.21 -2.40
C ALA A 53 -2.08 4.62 -1.80
N ARG A 54 -3.00 5.52 -2.18
CA ARG A 54 -3.10 6.85 -1.59
C ARG A 54 -3.38 6.79 -0.09
N ILE A 55 -4.28 5.91 0.34
CA ILE A 55 -4.65 5.74 1.77
C ILE A 55 -3.42 5.28 2.57
N TYR A 56 -2.70 4.25 2.11
CA TYR A 56 -1.47 3.79 2.78
C TYR A 56 -0.39 4.88 2.82
N ALA A 57 -0.22 5.64 1.73
CA ALA A 57 0.83 6.66 1.61
C ALA A 57 0.71 7.75 2.68
N TYR A 58 -0.46 8.40 2.78
CA TYR A 58 -0.66 9.47 3.76
C TYR A 58 -0.65 8.96 5.20
N SER A 59 -1.21 7.77 5.45
CA SER A 59 -1.30 7.21 6.80
C SER A 59 0.09 6.88 7.36
N ASN A 60 0.93 6.17 6.58
CA ASN A 60 2.29 5.84 7.00
C ASN A 60 3.18 7.10 7.10
N LEU A 61 3.04 8.06 6.17
CA LEU A 61 3.74 9.34 6.24
C LEU A 61 3.46 10.09 7.56
N ALA A 62 2.21 10.04 8.04
CA ALA A 62 1.83 10.68 9.30
C ALA A 62 2.54 10.07 10.51
N ALA A 63 2.60 8.74 10.58
CA ALA A 63 3.33 8.04 11.63
C ALA A 63 4.83 8.37 11.58
N PHE A 64 5.44 8.27 10.40
CA PHE A 64 6.88 8.44 10.23
C PHE A 64 7.36 9.83 10.63
N GLU A 65 6.64 10.89 10.23
CA GLU A 65 7.05 12.26 10.55
C GLU A 65 7.03 12.58 12.05
N ILE A 66 6.30 11.80 12.84
CA ILE A 66 6.35 11.85 14.30
C ILE A 66 7.52 10.99 14.80
N LEU A 67 7.59 9.71 14.42
CA LEU A 67 8.61 8.77 14.92
C LEU A 67 10.05 9.26 14.66
N ARG A 68 10.29 9.87 13.50
CA ARG A 68 11.62 10.41 13.15
C ARG A 68 12.06 11.57 14.05
N GLN A 69 11.18 12.18 14.83
CA GLN A 69 11.55 13.26 15.75
C GLN A 69 12.15 12.72 17.06
N GLU A 70 11.97 11.43 17.35
CA GLU A 70 12.63 10.78 18.49
C GLU A 70 14.14 10.61 18.22
N GLN A 71 14.55 10.49 16.96
CA GLN A 71 15.93 10.25 16.55
C GLN A 71 16.28 11.07 15.30
N ASP A 72 17.26 11.98 15.41
CA ASP A 72 17.70 12.84 14.30
C ASP A 72 18.47 12.11 13.17
N SER A 73 18.49 10.77 13.17
CA SER A 73 19.20 9.95 12.19
C SER A 73 18.55 9.90 10.82
N ILE A 74 17.23 10.15 10.73
CA ILE A 74 16.50 10.17 9.46
C ILE A 74 15.77 11.51 9.30
N GLY A 75 16.06 12.21 8.21
CA GLY A 75 15.46 13.49 7.87
C GLY A 75 13.98 13.42 7.48
N SER A 76 13.27 14.52 7.69
CA SER A 76 11.88 14.69 7.25
C SER A 76 11.73 14.57 5.73
N PHE A 77 10.64 13.95 5.29
CA PHE A 77 10.21 13.94 3.90
C PHE A 77 9.93 15.34 3.33
N ALA A 78 9.77 16.37 4.18
CA ALA A 78 9.68 17.77 3.75
C ALA A 78 10.87 18.23 2.90
N LYS A 79 12.04 17.56 3.04
CA LYS A 79 13.23 17.84 2.24
C LYS A 79 13.13 17.35 0.79
N VAL A 80 12.29 16.36 0.52
CA VAL A 80 12.25 15.64 -0.78
C VAL A 80 10.87 15.64 -1.45
N ILE A 81 9.79 15.91 -0.69
CA ILE A 81 8.42 15.98 -1.17
C ILE A 81 8.02 17.45 -1.35
N LYS A 82 7.72 17.82 -2.59
CA LYS A 82 7.38 19.21 -2.93
C LYS A 82 6.09 19.64 -2.27
N GLY A 83 6.17 20.72 -1.49
CA GLY A 83 5.00 21.33 -0.85
C GLY A 83 4.44 20.53 0.34
N PHE A 84 5.17 19.53 0.85
CA PHE A 84 4.85 18.88 2.11
C PHE A 84 5.04 19.87 3.28
N PRO A 85 4.08 20.00 4.22
CA PRO A 85 4.22 20.90 5.36
C PRO A 85 5.36 20.46 6.28
N SER A 86 6.03 21.43 6.91
CA SER A 86 6.96 21.15 8.00
C SER A 86 6.18 20.79 9.26
N ILE A 87 6.38 19.57 9.76
CA ILE A 87 5.77 19.12 11.01
C ILE A 87 6.56 19.72 12.18
N VAL A 88 5.87 20.46 13.05
CA VAL A 88 6.45 21.16 14.20
C VAL A 88 6.69 20.17 15.33
N SER A 89 7.78 20.34 16.06
CA SER A 89 8.09 19.51 17.24
C SER A 89 7.13 19.77 18.41
N PRO A 90 6.87 18.76 19.25
CA PRO A 90 5.96 18.89 20.38
C PRO A 90 6.47 19.94 21.38
N SER A 91 5.55 20.70 21.97
CA SER A 91 5.83 21.65 23.06
C SER A 91 5.89 20.98 24.42
N ASP A 92 5.10 19.93 24.61
CA ASP A 92 4.94 19.20 25.87
C ASP A 92 5.69 17.86 25.82
N PRO A 93 6.05 17.29 26.99
CA PRO A 93 6.54 15.91 27.05
C PRO A 93 5.49 14.93 26.48
N ILE A 94 5.91 14.12 25.51
CA ILE A 94 5.07 13.13 24.84
C ILE A 94 5.80 11.79 24.70
N ASP A 95 5.03 10.76 24.36
CA ASP A 95 5.52 9.53 23.76
C ASP A 95 5.31 9.58 22.23
N PHE A 96 6.40 9.54 21.47
CA PHE A 96 6.37 9.61 20.00
C PHE A 96 5.65 8.40 19.39
N LYS A 97 5.68 7.25 20.04
CA LYS A 97 5.06 6.02 19.54
C LYS A 97 3.54 6.11 19.67
N ILE A 98 3.03 6.54 20.82
CA ILE A 98 1.59 6.82 21.01
C ILE A 98 1.13 7.89 20.01
N SER A 99 1.88 8.99 19.91
CA SER A 99 1.55 10.09 19.00
C SER A 99 1.50 9.64 17.53
N SER A 100 2.41 8.74 17.12
CA SER A 100 2.46 8.20 15.77
C SER A 100 1.29 7.26 15.46
N LEU A 101 0.85 6.43 16.42
CA LEU A 101 -0.38 5.63 16.31
C LEU A 101 -1.59 6.54 16.08
N VAL A 102 -1.73 7.58 16.92
CA VAL A 102 -2.83 8.53 16.85
C VAL A 102 -2.87 9.20 15.48
N ALA A 103 -1.72 9.67 14.98
CA ALA A 103 -1.65 10.32 13.69
C ALA A 103 -1.98 9.36 12.53
N TYR A 104 -1.46 8.13 12.58
CA TYR A 104 -1.77 7.08 11.61
C TYR A 104 -3.27 6.76 11.55
N CYS A 105 -3.88 6.49 12.70
CA CYS A 105 -5.30 6.14 12.79
C CYS A 105 -6.19 7.32 12.39
N THR A 106 -5.88 8.54 12.85
CA THR A 106 -6.68 9.73 12.52
C THR A 106 -6.65 10.04 11.02
N VAL A 107 -5.47 9.95 10.38
CA VAL A 107 -5.33 10.18 8.94
C VAL A 107 -5.99 9.06 8.15
N SER A 108 -5.77 7.80 8.51
CA SER A 108 -6.34 6.67 7.79
C SER A 108 -7.87 6.65 7.87
N GLU A 109 -8.45 6.87 9.05
CA GLU A 109 -9.88 7.05 9.29
C GLU A 109 -10.46 8.15 8.37
N PHE A 110 -9.84 9.33 8.35
CA PHE A 110 -10.30 10.42 7.48
C PHE A 110 -10.34 10.04 5.99
N LEU A 111 -9.40 9.20 5.53
CA LEU A 111 -9.26 8.85 4.12
C LEU A 111 -10.20 7.71 3.69
N VAL A 112 -10.61 6.84 4.61
CA VAL A 112 -11.59 5.77 4.34
C VAL A 112 -13.03 6.25 4.52
N LEU A 113 -13.27 7.27 5.36
CA LEU A 113 -14.60 7.85 5.55
C LEU A 113 -15.09 8.61 4.29
N ASP A 114 -15.84 7.91 3.43
CA ASP A 114 -16.59 8.53 2.34
C ASP A 114 -17.96 9.02 2.82
N LYS A 115 -18.05 10.33 3.13
CA LYS A 115 -19.30 10.98 3.52
C LYS A 115 -20.46 10.80 2.51
N ALA A 116 -20.18 10.47 1.24
CA ALA A 116 -21.19 10.27 0.21
C ALA A 116 -21.73 8.83 0.15
N ARG A 117 -21.05 7.84 0.76
CA ARG A 117 -21.51 6.44 0.87
C ARG A 117 -22.33 6.18 2.14
N MET A 118 -22.53 7.20 2.98
CA MET A 118 -23.12 7.06 4.31
C MET A 118 -24.64 6.82 4.26
N ASN A 119 -25.01 5.55 4.41
CA ASN A 119 -26.29 5.16 5.03
C ASN A 119 -26.10 4.10 6.13
N ILE A 120 -24.88 3.95 6.66
CA ILE A 120 -24.60 3.10 7.82
C ILE A 120 -23.73 3.92 8.77
N SER A 121 -24.30 4.24 9.93
CA SER A 121 -23.57 4.63 11.14
C SER A 121 -22.58 3.52 11.53
N GLU A 122 -21.50 3.83 12.23
CA GLU A 122 -20.67 2.86 13.00
C GLU A 122 -19.57 2.07 12.27
N HIS A 123 -18.66 2.72 11.54
CA HIS A 123 -17.38 2.06 11.19
C HIS A 123 -16.20 2.99 11.45
N HIS A 124 -15.95 3.27 12.73
CA HIS A 124 -14.78 4.01 13.21
C HIS A 124 -13.59 3.08 13.46
N LYS A 125 -13.37 2.09 12.60
CA LYS A 125 -12.47 0.95 12.87
C LYS A 125 -11.05 1.36 13.23
N MET A 126 -10.52 2.43 12.62
CA MET A 126 -9.17 2.90 12.94
C MET A 126 -9.14 3.66 14.26
N THR A 127 -10.20 4.43 14.56
CA THR A 127 -10.39 5.07 15.87
C THR A 127 -10.57 4.03 16.97
N ASP A 128 -11.44 3.03 16.77
CA ASP A 128 -11.71 1.94 17.72
C ASP A 128 -10.42 1.15 18.04
N TYR A 129 -9.60 0.88 17.02
CA TYR A 129 -8.29 0.24 17.21
C TYR A 129 -7.37 1.11 18.07
N PHE A 130 -7.28 2.41 17.77
CA PHE A 130 -6.48 3.35 18.54
C PHE A 130 -6.97 3.47 20.00
N GLU A 131 -8.28 3.60 20.22
CA GLU A 131 -8.86 3.71 21.56
C GLU A 131 -8.60 2.45 22.38
N GLY A 132 -8.75 1.27 21.79
CA GLY A 132 -8.41 0.00 22.45
C GLY A 132 -6.93 -0.14 22.81
N GLU A 133 -6.01 0.39 22.00
CA GLU A 133 -4.59 0.44 22.36
C GLU A 133 -4.32 1.42 23.51
N VAL A 134 -4.99 2.59 23.53
CA VAL A 134 -4.88 3.54 24.63
C VAL A 134 -5.42 2.96 25.94
N GLU A 135 -6.55 2.25 25.90
CA GLU A 135 -7.12 1.59 27.08
C GLU A 135 -6.12 0.61 27.71
N LYS A 136 -5.45 -0.21 26.89
CA LYS A 136 -4.39 -1.13 27.36
C LYS A 136 -3.24 -0.37 28.05
N LEU A 137 -2.81 0.75 27.48
CA LEU A 137 -1.74 1.57 28.09
C LEU A 137 -2.16 2.13 29.45
N ILE A 138 -3.41 2.55 29.59
CA ILE A 138 -3.96 3.02 30.87
C ILE A 138 -3.98 1.86 31.89
N GLU A 139 -4.42 0.66 31.48
CA GLU A 139 -4.44 -0.53 32.33
C GLU A 139 -3.03 -0.97 32.77
N GLU A 140 -2.02 -0.82 31.90
CA GLU A 140 -0.61 -1.10 32.19
C GLU A 140 0.06 -0.04 33.10
N GLY A 141 -0.64 1.06 33.39
CA GLY A 141 -0.22 2.09 34.33
C GLY A 141 0.70 3.16 33.73
N PHE A 142 0.62 3.42 32.42
CA PHE A 142 1.27 4.57 31.80
C PHE A 142 0.74 5.89 32.36
N ASP A 143 1.60 6.90 32.33
CA ASP A 143 1.24 8.25 32.78
C ASP A 143 0.16 8.87 31.88
N GLN A 144 -1.00 9.17 32.46
CA GLN A 144 -2.16 9.70 31.75
C GLN A 144 -1.90 11.09 31.15
N ASP A 145 -1.07 11.92 31.78
CA ASP A 145 -0.74 13.26 31.27
C ASP A 145 0.15 13.14 30.02
N ILE A 146 1.05 12.16 30.00
CA ILE A 146 1.85 11.81 28.81
C ILE A 146 0.95 11.24 27.71
N ILE A 147 0.02 10.33 28.02
CA ILE A 147 -0.96 9.81 27.05
C ILE A 147 -1.74 10.96 26.43
N ASN A 148 -2.33 11.83 27.24
CA ASN A 148 -3.17 12.94 26.77
C ASN A 148 -2.37 13.91 25.89
N SER A 149 -1.15 14.26 26.30
CA SER A 149 -0.26 15.14 25.53
C SER A 149 0.14 14.48 24.19
N SER A 150 0.39 13.17 24.19
CA SER A 150 0.71 12.40 22.98
C SER A 150 -0.47 12.32 22.00
N ILE A 151 -1.68 12.11 22.52
CA ILE A 151 -2.92 12.13 21.71
C ILE A 151 -3.11 13.50 21.07
N ASN A 152 -2.97 14.58 21.86
CA ASN A 152 -3.12 15.94 21.35
C ASN A 152 -2.13 16.22 20.22
N TYR A 153 -0.84 15.91 20.43
CA TYR A 153 0.18 16.12 19.42
C TYR A 153 -0.05 15.28 18.15
N GLY A 154 -0.37 13.99 18.30
CA GLY A 154 -0.71 13.13 17.17
C GLY A 154 -1.89 13.65 16.34
N GLN A 155 -2.93 14.17 17.00
CA GLN A 155 -4.07 14.80 16.33
C GLN A 155 -3.72 16.13 15.64
N GLU A 156 -2.80 16.93 16.19
CA GLU A 156 -2.31 18.16 15.55
C GLU A 156 -1.56 17.86 14.26
N VAL A 157 -0.64 16.90 14.28
CA VAL A 157 0.07 16.44 13.07
C VAL A 157 -0.92 15.89 12.05
N ALA A 158 -1.87 15.06 12.47
CA ALA A 158 -2.92 14.54 11.59
C ALA A 158 -3.74 15.65 10.92
N LYS A 159 -4.09 16.71 11.65
CA LYS A 159 -4.83 17.87 11.10
C LYS A 159 -4.05 18.55 9.97
N GLU A 160 -2.74 18.77 10.14
CA GLU A 160 -1.92 19.38 9.09
C GLU A 160 -1.78 18.47 7.86
N ILE A 161 -1.63 17.15 8.06
CA ILE A 161 -1.57 16.19 6.94
C ILE A 161 -2.92 16.11 6.23
N ILE A 162 -4.04 16.01 6.96
CA ILE A 162 -5.40 16.04 6.40
C ILE A 162 -5.62 17.32 5.59
N LYS A 163 -5.19 18.47 6.11
CA LYS A 163 -5.26 19.75 5.39
C LYS A 163 -4.45 19.71 4.10
N TRP A 164 -3.25 19.14 4.11
CA TRP A 164 -2.43 18.94 2.92
C TRP A 164 -3.06 17.97 1.91
N THR A 165 -3.77 16.93 2.36
CA THR A 165 -4.48 16.00 1.46
C THR A 165 -5.60 16.69 0.69
N LYS A 166 -6.21 17.76 1.21
CA LYS A 166 -7.33 18.45 0.54
C LYS A 166 -6.91 19.20 -0.73
N SER A 167 -5.62 19.47 -0.90
CA SER A 167 -5.04 20.14 -2.08
C SER A 167 -4.33 19.17 -3.03
N ASP A 168 -4.54 17.86 -2.89
CA ASP A 168 -3.85 16.84 -3.69
C ASP A 168 -4.57 16.48 -4.99
N HIS A 169 -5.61 17.23 -5.35
CA HIS A 169 -6.42 17.02 -6.54
C HIS A 169 -7.18 15.68 -6.59
N TYR A 170 -7.28 14.92 -5.50
CA TYR A 170 -8.05 13.66 -5.44
C TYR A 170 -9.52 13.80 -5.88
N LYS A 171 -10.14 14.97 -5.68
CA LYS A 171 -11.52 15.25 -6.15
C LYS A 171 -11.64 15.34 -7.67
N GLN A 172 -10.53 15.56 -8.39
CA GLN A 172 -10.49 15.67 -9.85
C GLN A 172 -10.52 14.29 -10.52
N ARG A 173 -10.29 13.19 -9.79
CA ARG A 173 -10.33 11.81 -10.32
C ARG A 173 -11.63 11.48 -11.06
N SER A 174 -12.75 12.10 -10.64
CA SER A 174 -14.09 11.84 -11.18
C SER A 174 -14.44 12.65 -12.44
N TYR A 175 -13.61 13.62 -12.86
CA TYR A 175 -13.90 14.49 -14.00
C TYR A 175 -12.67 14.81 -14.87
N PRO A 176 -12.79 14.79 -16.20
CA PRO A 176 -13.99 14.48 -16.99
C PRO A 176 -14.40 13.00 -16.93
N ILE A 177 -15.68 12.71 -17.19
CA ILE A 177 -16.17 11.34 -17.30
C ILE A 177 -15.46 10.66 -18.48
N PHE A 178 -14.90 9.49 -18.23
CA PHE A 178 -14.28 8.69 -19.28
C PHE A 178 -15.32 8.18 -20.26
N LYS A 179 -15.17 8.57 -21.52
CA LYS A 179 -16.02 8.11 -22.62
C LYS A 179 -15.28 6.99 -23.34
N VAL A 180 -15.86 5.79 -23.32
CA VAL A 180 -15.38 4.68 -24.14
C VAL A 180 -15.52 5.09 -25.60
N VAL A 181 -14.38 5.27 -26.28
CA VAL A 181 -14.35 5.60 -27.71
C VAL A 181 -14.42 4.31 -28.50
N ASP A 182 -15.36 4.21 -29.42
CA ASP A 182 -15.52 3.03 -30.29
C ASP A 182 -14.45 3.02 -31.38
N THR A 183 -13.25 2.58 -31.01
CA THR A 183 -12.15 2.27 -31.93
C THR A 183 -11.81 0.79 -31.83
N LEU A 184 -11.24 0.21 -32.88
CA LEU A 184 -10.93 -1.23 -32.93
C LEU A 184 -9.94 -1.66 -31.84
N GLY A 185 -8.94 -0.82 -31.53
CA GLY A 185 -7.94 -1.07 -30.50
C GLY A 185 -8.24 -0.45 -29.13
N GLY A 186 -9.39 0.21 -29.00
CA GLY A 186 -9.79 0.89 -27.77
C GLY A 186 -10.25 -0.07 -26.69
N TRP A 187 -9.95 0.23 -25.43
CA TRP A 187 -10.48 -0.49 -24.28
C TRP A 187 -12.01 -0.44 -24.24
N LYS A 188 -12.63 -1.56 -23.91
CA LYS A 188 -14.06 -1.72 -23.70
C LYS A 188 -14.29 -2.42 -22.36
N PRO A 189 -15.38 -2.09 -21.62
CA PRO A 189 -15.77 -2.86 -20.45
C PRO A 189 -15.89 -4.35 -20.80
N THR A 190 -15.39 -5.21 -19.92
CA THR A 190 -15.33 -6.66 -20.13
C THR A 190 -16.38 -7.41 -19.31
N PRO A 191 -16.85 -8.58 -19.77
CA PRO A 191 -17.70 -9.45 -18.98
C PRO A 191 -17.00 -9.94 -17.70
N PRO A 192 -17.76 -10.46 -16.72
CA PRO A 192 -19.22 -10.55 -16.69
C PRO A 192 -19.90 -9.21 -16.33
N SER A 193 -19.18 -8.32 -15.65
CA SER A 193 -19.78 -7.18 -14.95
C SER A 193 -19.86 -5.88 -15.76
N PHE A 194 -19.09 -5.76 -16.85
CA PHE A 194 -19.01 -4.57 -17.71
C PHE A 194 -18.87 -3.26 -16.90
N LEU A 195 -18.02 -3.30 -15.87
CA LEU A 195 -17.83 -2.17 -14.95
C LEU A 195 -17.26 -0.94 -15.69
N PRO A 196 -17.60 0.28 -15.24
CA PRO A 196 -17.02 1.49 -15.78
C PRO A 196 -15.50 1.54 -15.53
N ALA A 197 -14.81 2.35 -16.33
CA ALA A 197 -13.37 2.53 -16.21
C ALA A 197 -12.97 3.04 -14.81
N VAL A 198 -12.03 2.36 -14.18
CA VAL A 198 -11.55 2.65 -12.82
C VAL A 198 -10.55 3.81 -12.82
N GLU A 199 -10.92 4.90 -12.16
CA GLU A 199 -10.07 6.09 -11.91
C GLU A 199 -9.43 6.71 -13.18
N PRO A 200 -10.22 7.08 -14.21
CA PRO A 200 -9.67 7.55 -15.49
C PRO A 200 -8.79 8.80 -15.43
N ASN A 201 -8.99 9.63 -14.41
CA ASN A 201 -8.21 10.85 -14.21
C ASN A 201 -7.25 10.74 -13.03
N TRP A 202 -6.82 9.52 -12.67
CA TRP A 202 -5.88 9.33 -11.56
C TRP A 202 -4.54 10.05 -11.78
N ASN A 203 -4.17 10.29 -13.04
CA ASN A 203 -2.99 11.07 -13.41
C ASN A 203 -3.05 12.55 -12.98
N THR A 204 -4.20 13.04 -12.51
CA THR A 204 -4.35 14.40 -11.97
C THR A 204 -4.02 14.51 -10.48
N VAL A 205 -3.97 13.39 -9.77
CA VAL A 205 -3.70 13.37 -8.33
C VAL A 205 -2.24 13.72 -8.09
N ARG A 206 -1.97 14.58 -7.10
CA ARG A 206 -0.61 15.01 -6.73
C ARG A 206 0.26 13.79 -6.40
N THR A 207 1.49 13.85 -6.88
CA THR A 207 2.57 12.89 -6.63
C THR A 207 3.41 13.30 -5.42
N PHE A 208 4.09 12.34 -4.79
CA PHE A 208 4.98 12.58 -3.65
C PHE A 208 6.41 12.89 -4.11
N PHE A 209 6.97 12.03 -4.95
CA PHE A 209 8.37 12.09 -5.37
C PHE A 209 8.52 12.50 -6.83
N ILE A 210 7.74 11.90 -7.74
CA ILE A 210 7.86 12.15 -9.18
C ILE A 210 7.35 13.56 -9.53
N ASP A 211 7.93 14.19 -10.54
CA ASP A 211 7.66 15.59 -10.88
C ASP A 211 6.36 15.78 -11.67
N SER A 212 5.96 14.78 -12.45
CA SER A 212 4.70 14.73 -13.20
C SER A 212 4.26 13.29 -13.45
N ALA A 213 2.96 13.08 -13.71
CA ALA A 213 2.42 11.75 -13.99
C ALA A 213 3.05 11.10 -15.24
N ASP A 214 3.53 11.90 -16.19
CA ASP A 214 4.10 11.43 -17.46
C ASP A 214 5.64 11.39 -17.47
N GLN A 215 6.28 11.57 -16.32
CA GLN A 215 7.74 11.54 -16.20
C GLN A 215 8.36 10.24 -16.74
N PHE A 216 7.67 9.11 -16.60
CA PHE A 216 8.10 7.79 -17.08
C PHE A 216 7.25 7.31 -18.27
N ASN A 217 6.99 8.21 -19.22
CA ASN A 217 6.17 7.91 -20.39
C ASN A 217 6.87 6.96 -21.37
N ILE A 218 6.25 5.80 -21.57
CA ILE A 218 6.70 4.71 -22.43
C ILE A 218 5.76 4.41 -23.61
N SER A 219 4.81 5.31 -23.92
CA SER A 219 3.77 5.07 -24.94
C SER A 219 4.30 4.80 -26.34
N LYS A 220 5.49 5.33 -26.66
CA LYS A 220 6.19 5.06 -27.92
C LYS A 220 6.57 3.59 -28.14
N TYR A 221 6.55 2.78 -27.08
CA TYR A 221 6.87 1.36 -27.13
C TYR A 221 5.63 0.47 -27.19
N ASN A 222 4.42 1.05 -27.28
CA ASN A 222 3.21 0.28 -27.45
C ASN A 222 3.20 -0.36 -28.84
N THR A 223 2.95 -1.68 -28.87
CA THR A 223 2.65 -2.39 -30.11
C THR A 223 1.36 -1.83 -30.71
N PRO A 224 1.38 -1.28 -31.95
CA PRO A 224 0.18 -0.78 -32.59
C PRO A 224 -0.84 -1.91 -32.78
N PHE A 225 -2.13 -1.60 -32.56
CA PHE A 225 -3.21 -2.55 -32.82
C PHE A 225 -3.22 -2.97 -34.30
N ASP A 226 -3.36 -4.26 -34.56
CA ASP A 226 -3.50 -4.84 -35.88
C ASP A 226 -4.22 -6.19 -35.78
N ILE A 227 -4.99 -6.54 -36.82
CA ILE A 227 -5.74 -7.80 -36.93
C ILE A 227 -5.06 -8.80 -37.89
N ASP A 228 -4.05 -8.38 -38.66
CA ASP A 228 -3.30 -9.28 -39.53
C ASP A 228 -2.66 -10.38 -38.68
N PRO A 229 -2.91 -11.68 -38.97
CA PRO A 229 -2.28 -12.80 -38.29
C PRO A 229 -0.74 -12.76 -38.26
N ASN A 230 -0.10 -12.03 -39.18
CA ASN A 230 1.35 -11.86 -39.24
C ASN A 230 1.87 -10.65 -38.44
N SER A 231 0.98 -9.76 -38.00
CA SER A 231 1.33 -8.57 -37.22
C SER A 231 1.94 -8.93 -35.86
N THR A 232 2.68 -7.98 -35.28
CA THR A 232 3.23 -8.14 -33.93
C THR A 232 2.11 -8.24 -32.89
N PHE A 233 1.06 -7.42 -33.01
CA PHE A 233 -0.05 -7.40 -32.06
C PHE A 233 -0.83 -8.73 -32.04
N TYR A 234 -1.13 -9.30 -33.21
CA TYR A 234 -1.76 -10.61 -33.29
C TYR A 234 -0.91 -11.70 -32.63
N LYS A 235 0.41 -11.70 -32.86
CA LYS A 235 1.33 -12.67 -32.24
C LYS A 235 1.35 -12.54 -30.72
N GLU A 236 1.33 -11.33 -30.18
CA GLU A 236 1.24 -11.07 -28.74
C GLU A 236 -0.08 -11.58 -28.15
N ALA A 237 -1.21 -11.32 -28.81
CA ALA A 237 -2.51 -11.84 -28.39
C ALA A 237 -2.59 -13.37 -28.49
N TYR A 238 -2.04 -13.95 -29.55
CA TYR A 238 -1.97 -15.39 -29.73
C TYR A 238 -1.07 -16.08 -28.68
N ALA A 239 -0.02 -15.40 -28.23
CA ALA A 239 0.79 -15.87 -27.11
C ALA A 239 -0.03 -15.95 -25.80
N VAL A 240 -0.88 -14.95 -25.51
CA VAL A 240 -1.79 -14.98 -24.36
C VAL A 240 -2.81 -16.12 -24.49
N TYR A 241 -3.40 -16.27 -25.68
CA TYR A 241 -4.33 -17.37 -25.99
C TYR A 241 -3.72 -18.74 -25.69
N ASN A 242 -2.51 -18.99 -26.18
CA ASN A 242 -1.80 -20.26 -25.97
C ASN A 242 -1.36 -20.46 -24.52
N SER A 243 -0.92 -19.39 -23.84
CA SER A 243 -0.54 -19.44 -22.42
C SER A 243 -1.66 -20.00 -21.54
N VAL A 244 -2.91 -19.59 -21.82
CA VAL A 244 -4.10 -20.08 -21.11
C VAL A 244 -4.52 -21.48 -21.57
N LYS A 245 -4.51 -21.77 -22.88
CA LYS A 245 -4.88 -23.11 -23.39
C LYS A 245 -3.91 -24.22 -22.97
N GLN A 246 -2.65 -23.88 -22.73
CA GLN A 246 -1.58 -24.81 -22.32
C GLN A 246 -1.18 -24.62 -20.86
N VAL A 247 -2.07 -24.07 -20.02
CA VAL A 247 -1.73 -23.75 -18.64
C VAL A 247 -1.58 -25.01 -17.78
N ASP A 248 -0.60 -25.00 -16.89
CA ASP A 248 -0.43 -26.00 -15.84
C ASP A 248 -0.91 -25.49 -14.47
N SER A 249 -1.02 -26.38 -13.49
CA SER A 249 -1.51 -26.04 -12.14
C SER A 249 -0.62 -25.02 -11.42
N ASN A 250 0.69 -24.99 -11.69
CA ASN A 250 1.61 -24.06 -11.08
C ASN A 250 1.40 -22.63 -11.62
N ARG A 251 1.23 -22.47 -12.94
CA ARG A 251 0.90 -21.17 -13.55
C ARG A 251 -0.45 -20.64 -13.06
N VAL A 252 -1.45 -21.50 -12.89
CA VAL A 252 -2.73 -21.12 -12.29
C VAL A 252 -2.54 -20.64 -10.85
N ALA A 253 -1.74 -21.35 -10.04
CA ALA A 253 -1.46 -20.96 -8.66
C ALA A 253 -0.76 -19.60 -8.60
N ILE A 254 0.25 -19.37 -9.44
CA ILE A 254 0.94 -18.08 -9.56
C ILE A 254 -0.02 -16.96 -9.96
N ALA A 255 -0.88 -17.19 -10.98
CA ALA A 255 -1.87 -16.21 -11.42
C ALA A 255 -2.85 -15.84 -10.30
N LYS A 256 -3.32 -16.82 -9.53
CA LYS A 256 -4.26 -16.59 -8.42
C LYS A 256 -3.62 -15.89 -7.23
N TYR A 257 -2.38 -16.24 -6.90
CA TYR A 257 -1.64 -15.67 -5.77
C TYR A 257 -1.44 -14.16 -5.95
N TRP A 258 -1.16 -13.74 -7.18
CA TRP A 258 -0.97 -12.34 -7.51
C TRP A 258 -2.20 -11.71 -8.16
N ASP A 259 -3.40 -12.28 -8.04
CA ASP A 259 -4.60 -11.71 -8.70
C ASP A 259 -4.93 -10.32 -8.14
N CYS A 260 -4.95 -10.22 -6.81
CA CYS A 260 -5.11 -9.00 -6.02
C CYS A 260 -6.14 -8.01 -6.60
N ASN A 261 -7.26 -8.54 -7.10
CA ASN A 261 -8.33 -7.78 -7.73
C ASN A 261 -9.53 -7.66 -6.76
N PRO A 262 -9.69 -6.54 -6.04
CA PRO A 262 -10.82 -6.33 -5.13
C PRO A 262 -12.15 -6.09 -5.85
N ASN A 263 -12.12 -5.87 -7.18
CA ASN A 263 -13.31 -5.52 -7.97
C ASN A 263 -13.89 -6.72 -8.74
N VAL A 264 -13.66 -7.95 -8.26
CA VAL A 264 -14.30 -9.16 -8.79
C VAL A 264 -15.70 -9.29 -8.20
N VAL A 265 -16.73 -9.37 -9.03
CA VAL A 265 -18.11 -9.58 -8.58
C VAL A 265 -18.37 -11.09 -8.47
N ILE A 266 -18.51 -11.59 -7.24
CA ILE A 266 -18.72 -13.03 -6.97
C ILE A 266 -20.18 -13.44 -6.97
N GLY A 267 -21.10 -12.48 -7.03
CA GLY A 267 -22.52 -12.76 -7.10
C GLY A 267 -23.40 -11.54 -6.83
N TYR A 268 -24.67 -11.82 -6.65
CA TYR A 268 -25.69 -10.82 -6.35
C TYR A 268 -26.53 -11.30 -5.17
N SER A 269 -26.77 -10.41 -4.19
CA SER A 269 -27.81 -10.59 -3.17
C SER A 269 -28.92 -9.58 -3.45
N GLY A 270 -29.96 -10.02 -4.16
CA GLY A 270 -30.95 -9.11 -4.74
C GLY A 270 -30.32 -8.16 -5.76
N ASN A 271 -30.45 -6.85 -5.54
CA ASN A 271 -29.82 -5.81 -6.38
C ASN A 271 -28.40 -5.41 -5.92
N ILE A 272 -27.87 -6.04 -4.87
CA ILE A 272 -26.56 -5.71 -4.29
C ILE A 272 -25.49 -6.63 -4.92
N LYS A 273 -24.43 -6.04 -5.46
CA LYS A 273 -23.25 -6.77 -5.96
C LYS A 273 -22.42 -7.28 -4.77
N LEU A 274 -22.13 -8.58 -4.75
CA LEU A 274 -21.20 -9.18 -3.81
C LEU A 274 -19.81 -9.16 -4.43
N TRP A 275 -18.82 -8.67 -3.69
CA TRP A 275 -17.44 -8.54 -4.14
C TRP A 275 -16.55 -9.62 -3.52
N SER A 276 -15.53 -10.06 -4.26
CA SER A 276 -14.45 -10.88 -3.70
C SER A 276 -13.64 -10.03 -2.74
N GLN A 277 -13.55 -10.45 -1.48
CA GLN A 277 -12.62 -9.82 -0.52
C GLN A 277 -11.20 -10.25 -0.90
N LYS A 278 -10.48 -9.36 -1.58
CA LYS A 278 -9.05 -9.52 -1.91
C LYS A 278 -8.33 -8.21 -1.64
N ILE A 279 -7.07 -8.29 -1.27
CA ILE A 279 -6.20 -7.11 -1.21
C ILE A 279 -5.94 -6.56 -2.61
N SER A 280 -5.61 -5.28 -2.68
CA SER A 280 -5.03 -4.68 -3.89
C SER A 280 -3.52 -4.94 -3.95
N PRO A 281 -2.87 -4.78 -5.11
CA PRO A 281 -1.43 -4.99 -5.23
C PRO A 281 -0.64 -4.03 -4.34
N GLY A 282 -1.18 -2.84 -4.08
CA GLY A 282 -0.60 -1.89 -3.15
C GLY A 282 -0.57 -2.45 -1.72
N GLY A 283 -1.70 -3.00 -1.25
CA GLY A 283 -1.78 -3.63 0.07
C GLY A 283 -0.87 -4.85 0.21
N HIS A 284 -0.73 -5.64 -0.87
CA HIS A 284 0.19 -6.79 -0.88
C HIS A 284 1.64 -6.34 -0.64
N TRP A 285 2.12 -5.35 -1.39
CA TRP A 285 3.49 -4.86 -1.22
C TRP A 285 3.73 -4.11 0.09
N ILE A 286 2.71 -3.50 0.70
CA ILE A 286 2.80 -2.98 2.07
C ILE A 286 2.98 -4.12 3.06
N SER A 287 2.19 -5.19 2.93
CA SER A 287 2.30 -6.37 3.79
C SER A 287 3.68 -7.05 3.65
N ILE A 288 4.21 -7.19 2.42
CA ILE A 288 5.57 -7.67 2.17
C ILE A 288 6.61 -6.77 2.85
N ALA A 289 6.50 -5.45 2.70
CA ALA A 289 7.43 -4.50 3.31
C ALA A 289 7.45 -4.65 4.84
N SER A 290 6.28 -4.72 5.47
CA SER A 290 6.14 -4.90 6.92
C SER A 290 6.68 -6.26 7.38
N GLN A 291 6.34 -7.35 6.70
CA GLN A 291 6.85 -8.70 7.02
C GLN A 291 8.37 -8.79 6.90
N ALA A 292 8.96 -8.19 5.85
CA ALA A 292 10.40 -8.17 5.68
C ALA A 292 11.09 -7.37 6.81
N CYS A 293 10.53 -6.22 7.20
CA CYS A 293 11.07 -5.44 8.31
C CYS A 293 11.02 -6.21 9.65
N GLU A 294 9.94 -6.95 9.91
CA GLU A 294 9.83 -7.83 11.09
C GLU A 294 10.82 -9.01 11.01
N GLN A 295 10.91 -9.70 9.86
CA GLN A 295 11.80 -10.85 9.66
C GLN A 295 13.27 -10.48 9.93
N TYR A 296 13.67 -9.26 9.57
CA TYR A 296 15.02 -8.74 9.79
C TYR A 296 15.19 -7.93 11.09
N ASN A 297 14.19 -7.94 11.98
CA ASN A 297 14.20 -7.24 13.27
C ASN A 297 14.63 -5.76 13.17
N LEU A 298 14.13 -5.04 12.15
CA LEU A 298 14.46 -3.64 11.96
C LEU A 298 13.80 -2.77 13.05
N SER A 299 14.50 -1.70 13.45
CA SER A 299 13.98 -0.75 14.45
C SER A 299 12.66 -0.13 13.99
N LEU A 300 11.82 0.31 14.92
CA LEU A 300 10.53 0.95 14.63
C LEU A 300 10.66 2.11 13.64
N THR A 301 11.62 3.01 13.86
CA THR A 301 11.84 4.18 12.99
C THR A 301 12.30 3.76 11.58
N ALA A 302 13.16 2.74 11.47
CA ALA A 302 13.57 2.20 10.18
C ALA A 302 12.40 1.53 9.45
N THR A 303 11.61 0.71 10.14
CA THR A 303 10.39 0.09 9.61
C THR A 303 9.41 1.15 9.11
N SER A 304 9.17 2.20 9.90
CA SER A 304 8.30 3.32 9.52
C SER A 304 8.81 4.05 8.29
N PHE A 305 10.12 4.31 8.21
CA PHE A 305 10.74 4.94 7.05
C PHE A 305 10.58 4.10 5.77
N ILE A 306 10.86 2.79 5.85
CA ILE A 306 10.79 1.86 4.73
C ILE A 306 9.35 1.74 4.24
N VAL A 307 8.41 1.44 5.14
CA VAL A 307 6.99 1.25 4.77
C VAL A 307 6.40 2.55 4.22
N SER A 308 6.73 3.72 4.79
CA SER A 308 6.29 5.02 4.26
C SER A 308 6.86 5.30 2.87
N SER A 309 8.15 5.01 2.65
CA SER A 309 8.81 5.17 1.35
C SER A 309 8.16 4.28 0.29
N VAL A 310 7.88 3.02 0.63
CA VAL A 310 7.16 2.09 -0.26
C VAL A 310 5.76 2.63 -0.53
N ALA A 311 4.97 2.94 0.50
CA ALA A 311 3.59 3.40 0.35
C ALA A 311 3.44 4.61 -0.57
N MET A 312 4.23 5.66 -0.35
CA MET A 312 4.23 6.86 -1.20
C MET A 312 4.69 6.57 -2.63
N SER A 313 5.63 5.63 -2.81
CA SER A 313 6.09 5.25 -4.15
C SER A 313 5.10 4.39 -4.90
N LEU A 314 4.32 3.57 -4.19
CA LEU A 314 3.21 2.83 -4.80
C LEU A 314 2.17 3.80 -5.33
N HIS A 315 1.82 4.86 -4.58
CA HIS A 315 0.93 5.91 -5.07
C HIS A 315 1.47 6.57 -6.35
N ASP A 316 2.73 6.99 -6.38
CA ASP A 316 3.36 7.57 -7.58
C ASP A 316 3.42 6.59 -8.75
N ALA A 317 3.66 5.30 -8.48
CA ALA A 317 3.63 4.23 -9.48
C ALA A 317 2.23 4.05 -10.08
N PHE A 318 1.18 4.13 -9.25
CA PHE A 318 -0.21 4.12 -9.71
C PHE A 318 -0.53 5.35 -10.57
N VAL A 319 -0.10 6.56 -10.17
CA VAL A 319 -0.26 7.79 -10.96
C VAL A 319 0.38 7.64 -12.35
N SER A 320 1.64 7.18 -12.39
CA SER A 320 2.40 6.97 -13.63
C SER A 320 1.81 5.87 -14.52
N CYS A 321 1.39 4.76 -13.94
CA CYS A 321 0.77 3.66 -14.68
C CYS A 321 -0.60 4.05 -15.23
N TRP A 322 -1.44 4.74 -14.45
CA TRP A 322 -2.77 5.16 -14.89
C TRP A 322 -2.69 6.22 -15.99
N ASP A 323 -1.72 7.13 -15.93
CA ASP A 323 -1.44 8.05 -17.02
C ASP A 323 -1.22 7.30 -18.35
N MET A 324 -0.41 6.23 -18.32
CA MET A 324 -0.18 5.38 -19.49
C MET A 324 -1.46 4.69 -19.97
N LYS A 325 -2.18 4.04 -19.04
CA LYS A 325 -3.43 3.30 -19.34
C LYS A 325 -4.43 4.13 -20.11
N TYR A 326 -4.68 5.34 -19.65
CA TYR A 326 -5.69 6.20 -20.24
C TYR A 326 -5.19 6.99 -21.46
N LYS A 327 -3.86 7.21 -21.59
CA LYS A 327 -3.26 7.73 -22.84
C LYS A 327 -3.30 6.73 -23.98
N THR A 328 -3.01 5.47 -23.71
CA THR A 328 -2.91 4.44 -24.76
C THR A 328 -4.25 3.77 -25.02
N ASN A 329 -5.14 3.75 -24.01
CA ASN A 329 -6.50 3.22 -24.08
C ASN A 329 -6.58 1.83 -24.73
N LEU A 330 -5.64 0.93 -24.40
CA LEU A 330 -5.46 -0.31 -25.15
C LEU A 330 -6.49 -1.39 -24.75
N ILE A 331 -7.02 -2.08 -25.76
CA ILE A 331 -7.92 -3.23 -25.65
C ILE A 331 -7.30 -4.40 -24.86
N ARG A 332 -8.12 -5.09 -24.05
CA ARG A 332 -7.71 -6.25 -23.25
C ARG A 332 -7.63 -7.53 -24.09
N PRO A 333 -6.80 -8.53 -23.70
CA PRO A 333 -6.64 -9.76 -24.46
C PRO A 333 -7.96 -10.50 -24.70
N GLU A 334 -8.84 -10.61 -23.70
CA GLU A 334 -10.10 -11.32 -23.87
C GLU A 334 -10.98 -10.73 -24.98
N THR A 335 -11.01 -9.40 -25.11
CA THR A 335 -11.85 -8.73 -26.10
C THR A 335 -11.29 -8.99 -27.49
N TYR A 336 -9.96 -8.88 -27.65
CA TYR A 336 -9.29 -9.15 -28.91
C TYR A 336 -9.40 -10.63 -29.32
N ILE A 337 -9.05 -11.55 -28.41
CA ILE A 337 -9.03 -12.99 -28.68
C ILE A 337 -10.44 -13.47 -29.04
N ARG A 338 -11.47 -13.06 -28.31
CA ARG A 338 -12.84 -13.49 -28.60
C ARG A 338 -13.37 -12.93 -29.91
N GLN A 339 -12.92 -11.75 -30.31
CA GLN A 339 -13.38 -11.15 -31.56
C GLN A 339 -12.65 -11.71 -32.80
N TYR A 340 -11.36 -12.04 -32.68
CA TYR A 340 -10.51 -12.31 -33.85
C TYR A 340 -9.83 -13.69 -33.86
N ILE A 341 -9.91 -14.48 -32.78
CA ILE A 341 -9.18 -15.77 -32.64
C ILE A 341 -10.14 -16.91 -32.22
N ASP A 342 -10.73 -16.84 -31.03
CA ASP A 342 -11.59 -17.89 -30.45
C ASP A 342 -12.70 -17.25 -29.59
N PRO A 343 -13.97 -17.21 -30.06
CA PRO A 343 -15.08 -16.53 -29.37
C PRO A 343 -15.44 -17.12 -27.99
N GLU A 344 -15.07 -18.39 -27.77
CA GLU A 344 -15.34 -19.12 -26.53
C GLU A 344 -14.17 -19.07 -25.53
N TRP A 345 -13.08 -18.38 -25.89
CA TRP A 345 -11.94 -18.26 -25.00
C TRP A 345 -12.26 -17.40 -23.78
N VAL A 346 -11.84 -17.88 -22.60
CA VAL A 346 -11.97 -17.17 -21.33
C VAL A 346 -10.61 -17.10 -20.62
N PRO A 347 -10.26 -15.94 -20.02
CA PRO A 347 -9.05 -15.83 -19.22
C PRO A 347 -9.18 -16.61 -17.90
N ILE A 348 -8.05 -16.87 -17.24
CA ILE A 348 -8.02 -17.56 -15.94
C ILE A 348 -8.48 -16.62 -14.82
N LEU A 349 -8.10 -15.34 -14.93
CA LEU A 349 -8.51 -14.28 -14.01
C LEU A 349 -9.58 -13.42 -14.68
N GLU A 350 -10.53 -12.91 -13.90
CA GLU A 350 -11.48 -11.90 -14.39
C GLU A 350 -10.71 -10.63 -14.79
N THR A 351 -10.98 -10.12 -15.99
CA THR A 351 -10.29 -8.93 -16.49
C THR A 351 -10.68 -7.69 -15.69
N PRO A 352 -9.69 -6.97 -15.10
CA PRO A 352 -9.98 -5.76 -14.36
C PRO A 352 -10.51 -4.62 -15.26
N ALA A 353 -11.39 -3.79 -14.69
CA ALA A 353 -12.13 -2.74 -15.40
C ALA A 353 -11.33 -1.46 -15.69
N PHE A 354 -10.20 -1.60 -16.39
CA PHE A 354 -9.36 -0.51 -16.86
C PHE A 354 -8.52 -0.92 -18.07
N PRO A 355 -8.03 0.04 -18.88
CA PRO A 355 -7.21 -0.23 -20.06
C PRO A 355 -5.96 -1.08 -19.79
N GLU A 356 -5.48 -1.74 -20.83
CA GLU A 356 -4.47 -2.79 -20.72
C GLU A 356 -3.07 -2.24 -20.39
N HIS A 357 -2.53 -1.32 -21.19
CA HIS A 357 -1.11 -0.98 -21.13
C HIS A 357 -0.80 0.24 -20.25
N THR A 358 0.13 0.21 -19.31
CA THR A 358 0.97 -0.93 -18.84
C THR A 358 0.27 -1.77 -17.77
N SER A 359 0.85 -2.93 -17.44
CA SER A 359 0.41 -3.72 -16.28
C SER A 359 0.68 -2.98 -14.96
N GLY A 360 -0.39 -2.64 -14.23
CA GLY A 360 -0.27 -1.99 -12.92
C GLY A 360 0.47 -2.84 -11.89
N HIS A 361 0.26 -4.16 -11.92
CA HIS A 361 1.01 -5.11 -11.07
C HIS A 361 2.51 -5.01 -11.36
N SER A 362 2.90 -4.96 -12.63
CA SER A 362 4.32 -4.91 -13.00
C SER A 362 4.98 -3.60 -12.57
N VAL A 363 4.31 -2.45 -12.77
CA VAL A 363 4.86 -1.15 -12.37
C VAL A 363 5.01 -1.03 -10.85
N VAL A 364 3.93 -1.33 -10.12
CA VAL A 364 3.86 -1.22 -8.64
C VAL A 364 4.83 -2.20 -7.99
N SER A 365 4.85 -3.45 -8.44
CA SER A 365 5.71 -4.49 -7.85
C SER A 365 7.19 -4.19 -8.05
N THR A 366 7.59 -3.78 -9.26
CA THR A 366 9.00 -3.48 -9.51
C THR A 366 9.44 -2.17 -8.82
N ALA A 367 8.55 -1.20 -8.67
CA ALA A 367 8.83 0.00 -7.88
C ALA A 367 9.06 -0.33 -6.39
N ALA A 368 8.15 -1.11 -5.78
CA ALA A 368 8.28 -1.57 -4.40
C ALA A 368 9.57 -2.38 -4.20
N ALA A 369 9.81 -3.38 -5.06
CA ALA A 369 11.01 -4.21 -5.00
C ALA A 369 12.29 -3.39 -5.11
N THR A 370 12.30 -2.36 -5.97
CA THR A 370 13.46 -1.48 -6.12
C THR A 370 13.79 -0.73 -4.83
N ILE A 371 12.77 -0.22 -4.14
CA ILE A 371 12.93 0.53 -2.89
C ILE A 371 13.34 -0.40 -1.76
N LEU A 372 12.66 -1.54 -1.62
CA LEU A 372 12.97 -2.54 -0.60
C LEU A 372 14.40 -3.07 -0.77
N THR A 373 14.81 -3.39 -2.00
CA THR A 373 16.20 -3.80 -2.27
C THR A 373 17.20 -2.70 -1.90
N SER A 374 16.86 -1.43 -2.14
CA SER A 374 17.76 -0.32 -1.78
C SER A 374 17.86 -0.07 -0.27
N LEU A 375 16.78 -0.28 0.48
CA LEU A 375 16.72 0.08 1.90
C LEU A 375 17.04 -1.10 2.83
N ILE A 376 16.67 -2.32 2.47
CA ILE A 376 16.89 -3.54 3.27
C ILE A 376 18.12 -4.29 2.77
N GLY A 377 18.31 -4.37 1.45
CA GLY A 377 19.45 -5.06 0.82
C GLY A 377 19.05 -5.87 -0.41
N ASP A 378 20.05 -6.20 -1.22
CA ASP A 378 19.88 -7.09 -2.38
C ASP A 378 19.96 -8.56 -1.99
N ASN A 379 19.29 -9.44 -2.73
CA ASN A 379 19.22 -10.88 -2.48
C ASN A 379 18.78 -11.25 -1.04
N MET A 380 17.89 -10.43 -0.48
CA MET A 380 17.28 -10.64 0.82
C MET A 380 16.09 -11.59 0.68
N GLU A 381 16.26 -12.84 1.12
CA GLU A 381 15.19 -13.84 1.15
C GLU A 381 14.11 -13.46 2.15
N PHE A 382 12.85 -13.51 1.74
CA PHE A 382 11.73 -13.25 2.64
C PHE A 382 10.58 -14.22 2.38
N THR A 383 9.74 -14.43 3.40
CA THR A 383 8.50 -15.18 3.27
C THR A 383 7.32 -14.23 3.18
N ASP A 384 6.53 -14.39 2.14
CA ASP A 384 5.28 -13.69 1.89
C ASP A 384 4.10 -14.57 2.37
N ALA A 385 3.54 -14.19 3.51
CA ALA A 385 2.37 -14.80 4.12
C ALA A 385 1.09 -14.00 3.86
N THR A 386 1.13 -13.00 2.97
CA THR A 386 0.01 -12.07 2.79
C THR A 386 -1.27 -12.77 2.34
N GLU A 387 -1.16 -13.78 1.47
CA GLU A 387 -2.31 -14.48 0.92
C GLU A 387 -2.84 -15.63 1.81
N GLU A 388 -2.24 -15.88 2.99
CA GLU A 388 -2.73 -16.88 3.95
C GLU A 388 -4.12 -16.56 4.49
N PHE A 389 -4.41 -15.27 4.68
CA PHE A 389 -5.72 -14.79 5.06
C PHE A 389 -6.81 -15.18 4.03
N PHE A 390 -6.42 -15.37 2.76
CA PHE A 390 -7.29 -15.79 1.66
C PHE A 390 -7.24 -17.30 1.38
N GLY A 391 -6.59 -18.07 2.26
CA GLY A 391 -6.49 -19.53 2.16
C GLY A 391 -5.45 -20.01 1.15
N MET A 392 -4.51 -19.16 0.73
CA MET A 392 -3.37 -19.56 -0.10
C MET A 392 -2.12 -19.75 0.76
N PRO A 393 -1.24 -20.72 0.44
CA PRO A 393 -0.04 -20.95 1.25
C PRO A 393 0.95 -19.77 1.13
N SER A 394 1.71 -19.52 2.21
CA SER A 394 2.89 -18.65 2.17
C SER A 394 3.87 -19.04 1.07
N LYS A 395 4.58 -18.05 0.52
CA LYS A 395 5.63 -18.24 -0.49
C LYS A 395 6.93 -17.59 -0.06
N THR A 396 8.03 -18.33 -0.14
CA THR A 396 9.37 -17.77 0.10
C THR A 396 10.00 -17.35 -1.23
N PHE A 397 10.52 -16.13 -1.27
CA PHE A 397 11.21 -15.57 -2.44
C PHE A 397 12.66 -15.25 -2.10
N PRO A 398 13.63 -15.55 -2.99
CA PRO A 398 15.04 -15.28 -2.72
C PRO A 398 15.40 -13.77 -2.79
N SER A 399 14.52 -12.93 -3.34
CA SER A 399 14.69 -11.48 -3.36
C SER A 399 13.36 -10.78 -3.68
N PHE A 400 13.28 -9.49 -3.35
CA PHE A 400 12.13 -8.66 -3.74
C PHE A 400 11.95 -8.59 -5.26
N TYR A 401 13.04 -8.61 -6.03
CA TYR A 401 12.93 -8.68 -7.50
C TYR A 401 12.31 -10.00 -7.96
N ALA A 402 12.70 -11.14 -7.37
CA ALA A 402 12.10 -12.42 -7.72
C ALA A 402 10.58 -12.43 -7.51
N ALA A 403 10.11 -11.87 -6.38
CA ALA A 403 8.68 -11.69 -6.14
C ALA A 403 8.03 -10.76 -7.18
N SER A 404 8.67 -9.62 -7.51
CA SER A 404 8.13 -8.69 -8.51
C SER A 404 8.08 -9.26 -9.93
N GLU A 405 9.03 -10.12 -10.28
CA GLU A 405 9.08 -10.83 -11.56
C GLU A 405 7.95 -11.85 -11.65
N GLU A 406 7.72 -12.60 -10.57
CA GLU A 406 6.59 -13.53 -10.49
C GLU A 406 5.24 -12.78 -10.56
N ALA A 407 5.11 -11.67 -9.83
CA ALA A 407 3.92 -10.80 -9.89
C ALA A 407 3.66 -10.28 -11.31
N ALA A 408 4.70 -9.87 -12.04
CA ALA A 408 4.55 -9.38 -13.40
C ALA A 408 4.11 -10.47 -14.39
N ILE A 409 4.78 -11.64 -14.37
CA ILE A 409 4.46 -12.73 -15.30
C ILE A 409 3.11 -13.41 -14.98
N SER A 410 2.67 -13.36 -13.72
CA SER A 410 1.36 -13.88 -13.28
C SER A 410 0.21 -13.33 -14.12
N ARG A 411 0.33 -12.10 -14.63
CA ARG A 411 -0.71 -11.42 -15.41
C ARG A 411 -0.86 -11.99 -16.82
N PHE A 412 0.25 -12.46 -17.39
CA PHE A 412 0.27 -13.18 -18.66
C PHE A 412 -0.30 -14.60 -18.48
N TYR A 413 0.06 -15.29 -17.40
CA TYR A 413 -0.57 -16.57 -17.03
C TYR A 413 -2.08 -16.42 -16.79
N GLY A 414 -2.48 -15.32 -16.16
CA GLY A 414 -3.89 -15.00 -15.90
C GLY A 414 -4.72 -14.70 -17.14
N GLY A 415 -4.10 -14.48 -18.31
CA GLY A 415 -4.80 -14.20 -19.57
C GLY A 415 -5.24 -12.74 -19.76
N ILE A 416 -4.76 -11.81 -18.94
CA ILE A 416 -5.33 -10.46 -18.86
C ILE A 416 -4.37 -9.33 -19.27
N HIS A 417 -3.12 -9.68 -19.56
CA HIS A 417 -2.10 -8.78 -20.07
C HIS A 417 -1.29 -9.42 -21.19
N TYR A 418 -0.90 -8.61 -22.19
CA TYR A 418 0.11 -9.01 -23.18
C TYR A 418 1.51 -8.94 -22.53
N LEU A 419 2.46 -9.74 -23.03
CA LEU A 419 3.84 -9.73 -22.51
C LEU A 419 4.49 -8.34 -22.50
N PRO A 420 4.35 -7.49 -23.53
CA PRO A 420 4.92 -6.14 -23.49
C PRO A 420 4.39 -5.27 -22.35
N ALA A 421 3.12 -5.41 -21.96
CA ALA A 421 2.57 -4.64 -20.84
C ALA A 421 3.21 -5.04 -19.51
N ALA A 422 3.57 -6.32 -19.35
CA ALA A 422 4.31 -6.80 -18.20
C ALA A 422 5.77 -6.32 -18.25
N GLU A 423 6.48 -6.54 -19.34
CA GLU A 423 7.90 -6.17 -19.49
C GLU A 423 8.14 -4.66 -19.39
N LYS A 424 7.37 -3.86 -20.13
CA LYS A 424 7.48 -2.39 -20.09
C LYS A 424 6.99 -1.83 -18.76
N GLY A 425 6.00 -2.47 -18.14
CA GLY A 425 5.58 -2.15 -16.78
C GLY A 425 6.72 -2.32 -15.77
N LYS A 426 7.49 -3.41 -15.85
CA LYS A 426 8.68 -3.60 -15.00
C LYS A 426 9.72 -2.50 -15.25
N SER A 427 10.02 -2.17 -16.50
CA SER A 427 10.96 -1.08 -16.82
C SER A 427 10.49 0.26 -16.24
N GLN A 428 9.22 0.62 -16.42
CA GLN A 428 8.62 1.84 -15.86
C GLN A 428 8.71 1.86 -14.32
N GLY A 429 8.35 0.76 -13.66
CA GLY A 429 8.43 0.62 -12.21
C GLY A 429 9.86 0.72 -11.68
N LYS A 430 10.83 0.13 -12.39
CA LYS A 430 12.25 0.18 -12.03
C LYS A 430 12.82 1.58 -12.14
N GLU A 431 12.51 2.32 -13.22
CA GLU A 431 12.94 3.70 -13.39
C GLU A 431 12.37 4.62 -12.30
N LEU A 432 11.07 4.47 -11.99
CA LEU A 432 10.42 5.19 -10.91
C LEU A 432 11.04 4.86 -9.55
N GLY A 433 11.20 3.58 -9.23
CA GLY A 433 11.82 3.13 -7.98
C GLY A 433 13.24 3.69 -7.82
N ASN A 434 14.07 3.64 -8.87
CA ASN A 434 15.42 4.21 -8.85
C ASN A 434 15.40 5.74 -8.63
N TYR A 435 14.42 6.44 -9.20
CA TYR A 435 14.26 7.88 -9.01
C TYR A 435 13.89 8.21 -7.57
N VAL A 436 12.95 7.46 -6.97
CA VAL A 436 12.57 7.64 -5.57
C VAL A 436 13.73 7.31 -4.64
N THR A 437 14.43 6.18 -4.84
CA THR A 437 15.61 5.79 -4.06
C THR A 437 16.65 6.91 -4.00
N LYS A 438 16.94 7.56 -5.14
CA LYS A 438 17.85 8.71 -5.18
C LYS A 438 17.36 9.87 -4.33
N LYS A 439 16.06 10.18 -4.34
CA LYS A 439 15.50 11.24 -3.50
C LYS A 439 15.58 10.90 -2.02
N ILE A 440 15.11 9.72 -1.61
CA ILE A 440 15.06 9.35 -0.18
C ILE A 440 16.47 9.14 0.42
N SER A 441 17.49 8.85 -0.39
CA SER A 441 18.89 8.81 0.07
C SER A 441 19.42 10.15 0.59
N LEU A 442 18.72 11.27 0.33
CA LEU A 442 19.06 12.58 0.89
C LEU A 442 18.60 12.74 2.36
N LEU A 443 17.96 11.72 2.91
CA LEU A 443 17.38 11.74 4.26
C LEU A 443 18.25 11.02 5.30
N TYR A 444 19.23 10.20 4.91
CA TYR A 444 20.04 9.40 5.83
C TYR A 444 21.52 9.32 5.42
#